data_AF-A0A956K8S9-F1
#
_entry.id   AF-A0A956K8S9-F1
#
_cell.length_a   1.000
_cell.length_b   1.000
_cell.length_c   1.000
_cell.angle_alpha   90.00
_cell.angle_beta   90.00
_cell.angle_gamma   90.00
#
_symmetry.space_group_name_H-M   'P 1'
#
loop_
_entity.id
_entity.type
_entity.pdbx_description
1 polymer ?
#
loop_
_entity_poly.entity_id
_entity_poly.type
_entity_poly.pdbx_seq_one_letter_code
_entity_poly.pdbx_strand_id
1 'polypeptide(L)'
;LPVTWDAFAEVPRDVDVIINMGLGVYDRLDALQLEAGAYDLRAGADAMGHERPGPIGAPEGTAREATLPAPADSPIAGRIAALAGTTVAGYEVRVTPARPENSYLCNETHFRALSALHAPKPEQRLREVYFLHIPVAADGDYQALAEAVAGVLLTLVEAG
;
A
#
# COMPACT_ATOMS: atom_id res chain seq x y z
N LEU A 1 3.96 5.48 10.91
CA LEU A 1 4.22 4.26 11.70
C LEU A 1 5.73 4.13 11.91
N PRO A 2 6.21 3.58 13.05
CA PRO A 2 7.62 3.27 13.20
C PRO A 2 8.07 2.24 12.16
N VAL A 3 9.32 2.33 11.71
CA VAL A 3 9.92 1.41 10.73
C VAL A 3 10.44 0.18 11.47
N THR A 4 9.54 -0.54 12.11
CA THR A 4 9.81 -1.76 12.90
C THR A 4 8.83 -2.86 12.51
N TRP A 5 9.28 -4.11 12.55
CA TRP A 5 8.38 -5.25 12.28
C TRP A 5 7.19 -5.25 13.23
N ASP A 6 6.03 -5.73 12.76
CA ASP A 6 4.77 -5.76 13.52
C ASP A 6 4.20 -4.39 13.92
N ALA A 7 4.78 -3.26 13.49
CA ALA A 7 4.26 -1.92 13.79
C ALA A 7 2.78 -1.72 13.38
N PHE A 8 2.29 -2.56 12.46
CA PHE A 8 0.91 -2.57 11.98
C PHE A 8 0.26 -3.96 12.12
N ALA A 9 0.66 -4.72 13.14
CA ALA A 9 0.08 -6.05 13.40
C ALA A 9 -1.42 -5.96 13.74
N GLU A 10 -1.82 -4.93 14.48
CA GLU A 10 -3.23 -4.62 14.78
C GLU A 10 -3.77 -3.65 13.74
N VAL A 11 -4.39 -4.20 12.69
CA VAL A 11 -4.99 -3.38 11.62
C VAL A 11 -6.31 -2.78 12.12
N PRO A 12 -6.51 -1.45 12.03
CA PRO A 12 -7.79 -0.82 12.34
C PRO A 12 -8.87 -1.31 11.39
N ARG A 13 -10.04 -1.69 11.92
CA ARG A 13 -11.17 -2.22 11.13
C ARG A 13 -12.42 -1.37 11.24
N ASP A 14 -12.40 -0.40 12.14
CA ASP A 14 -13.47 0.55 12.43
C ASP A 14 -13.39 1.80 11.54
N VAL A 15 -12.59 1.81 10.48
CA VAL A 15 -12.48 2.88 9.49
C VAL A 15 -13.05 2.42 8.15
N ASP A 16 -13.47 3.31 7.26
CA ASP A 16 -13.97 2.93 5.92
C ASP A 16 -12.81 2.59 4.95
N VAL A 17 -11.73 3.36 5.01
CA VAL A 17 -10.58 3.29 4.09
C VAL A 17 -9.27 3.34 4.88
N ILE A 18 -8.31 2.51 4.51
CA ILE A 18 -6.90 2.64 4.91
C ILE A 18 -6.09 3.03 3.69
N ILE A 19 -5.30 4.10 3.81
CA ILE A 19 -4.29 4.44 2.82
C ILE A 19 -2.94 4.50 3.52
N ASN A 20 -2.13 3.47 3.32
CA ASN A 20 -0.77 3.43 3.82
C ASN A 20 0.15 4.17 2.84
N MET A 21 1.10 4.92 3.38
CA MET A 21 2.09 5.62 2.58
C MET A 21 3.49 5.27 3.05
N GLY A 22 4.40 5.09 2.10
CA GLY A 22 5.80 4.76 2.37
C GLY A 22 6.72 5.50 1.41
N LEU A 23 7.97 5.72 1.83
CA LEU A 23 8.99 6.23 0.92
C LEU A 23 9.34 5.14 -0.10
N GLY A 24 9.17 5.45 -1.37
CA GLY A 24 9.62 4.63 -2.48
C GLY A 24 11.09 4.85 -2.76
N VAL A 25 11.91 3.79 -2.66
CA VAL A 25 13.32 3.84 -3.04
C VAL A 25 13.43 3.50 -4.52
N TYR A 26 13.17 4.50 -5.36
CA TYR A 26 13.14 4.34 -6.81
C TYR A 26 14.06 5.36 -7.50
N ASP A 27 14.42 5.06 -8.74
CA ASP A 27 15.23 5.89 -9.65
C ASP A 27 14.47 7.08 -10.25
N ARG A 28 13.23 7.34 -9.80
CA ARG A 28 12.35 8.39 -10.30
C ARG A 28 11.87 9.28 -9.16
N LEU A 29 12.04 10.60 -9.32
CA LEU A 29 11.58 11.61 -8.36
C LEU A 29 10.25 12.28 -8.76
N ASP A 30 9.71 11.91 -9.92
CA ASP A 30 8.53 12.48 -10.57
C ASP A 30 7.36 11.46 -10.64
N ALA A 31 7.41 10.40 -9.83
CA ALA A 31 6.46 9.28 -9.89
C ALA A 31 5.88 8.97 -8.52
N LEU A 32 4.54 8.89 -8.46
CA LEU A 32 3.80 8.29 -7.36
C LEU A 32 3.47 6.85 -7.73
N GLN A 33 3.77 5.88 -6.87
CA GLN A 33 3.51 4.47 -7.19
C GLN A 33 2.39 3.90 -6.32
N LEU A 34 1.29 3.50 -6.94
CA LEU A 34 0.21 2.76 -6.30
C LEU A 34 0.47 1.26 -6.41
N GLU A 35 0.42 0.55 -5.29
CA GLU A 35 0.54 -0.91 -5.29
C GLU A 35 -0.82 -1.54 -5.64
N ALA A 36 -0.82 -2.48 -6.60
CA ALA A 36 -2.01 -3.24 -6.99
C ALA A 36 -2.30 -4.44 -6.06
N GLY A 37 -1.38 -4.75 -5.17
CA GLY A 37 -1.45 -5.85 -4.22
C GLY A 37 -0.17 -5.96 -3.40
N ALA A 38 -0.11 -6.95 -2.52
CA ALA A 38 1.04 -7.21 -1.67
C ALA A 38 1.59 -8.63 -1.85
N TYR A 39 2.84 -8.87 -1.46
CA TYR A 39 3.51 -10.18 -1.56
C TYR A 39 3.66 -10.81 -0.17
N ASP A 40 3.46 -12.13 0.00
CA ASP A 40 3.58 -12.82 1.30
C ASP A 40 5.04 -13.08 1.69
N LEU A 41 5.82 -12.01 1.90
CA LEU A 41 7.22 -12.11 2.29
C LEU A 41 7.68 -10.89 3.09
N ARG A 42 8.41 -11.18 4.18
CA ARG A 42 9.29 -10.26 4.90
C ARG A 42 10.74 -10.57 4.56
N ALA A 43 11.55 -9.53 4.38
CA ALA A 43 12.99 -9.60 4.26
C ALA A 43 13.64 -8.30 4.75
N GLY A 44 14.89 -8.39 5.22
CA GLY A 44 15.69 -7.25 5.69
C GLY A 44 15.63 -7.02 7.21
N ALA A 45 16.46 -6.07 7.65
CA ALA A 45 16.49 -5.60 9.04
C ALA A 45 15.64 -4.32 9.19
N ASP A 46 14.90 -4.21 10.28
CA ASP A 46 14.15 -2.99 10.58
C ASP A 46 15.03 -1.87 11.17
N ALA A 47 14.45 -0.73 11.54
CA ALA A 47 15.20 0.40 12.11
C ALA A 47 15.87 0.11 13.46
N MET A 48 15.50 -0.99 14.13
CA MET A 48 16.15 -1.46 15.35
C MET A 48 17.23 -2.51 15.07
N GLY A 49 17.45 -2.87 13.81
CA GLY A 49 18.38 -3.92 13.39
C GLY A 49 17.80 -5.33 13.55
N HIS A 50 16.50 -5.49 13.76
CA HIS A 50 15.88 -6.80 13.88
C HIS A 50 15.54 -7.37 12.51
N GLU A 51 15.99 -8.59 12.23
CA GLU A 51 15.63 -9.33 11.03
C GLU A 51 14.43 -10.25 11.29
N ARG A 52 13.53 -10.35 10.32
CA ARG A 52 12.40 -11.28 10.39
C ARG A 52 12.03 -11.86 9.02
N PRO A 53 12.92 -12.66 8.41
CA PRO A 53 12.68 -13.20 7.08
C PRO A 53 11.55 -14.24 7.09
N GLY A 54 10.84 -14.32 5.95
CA GLY A 54 9.84 -15.36 5.71
C GLY A 54 8.43 -14.81 5.53
N PRO A 55 7.43 -15.69 5.43
CA PRO A 55 6.06 -15.29 5.13
C PRO A 55 5.49 -14.33 6.17
N ILE A 56 4.65 -13.41 5.71
CA ILE A 56 3.85 -12.53 6.57
C ILE A 56 2.74 -13.34 7.23
N GLY A 57 2.09 -14.22 6.44
CA GLY A 57 1.01 -15.11 6.83
C GLY A 57 -0.30 -14.74 6.12
N ALA A 58 -0.69 -15.52 5.11
CA ALA A 58 -1.95 -15.36 4.39
C ALA A 58 -3.19 -15.44 5.32
N PRO A 59 -4.30 -14.78 4.98
CA PRO A 59 -5.55 -14.88 5.72
C PRO A 59 -6.00 -16.33 5.91
N GLU A 60 -6.61 -16.62 7.07
CA GLU A 60 -7.22 -17.92 7.33
C GLU A 60 -8.28 -18.26 6.28
N GLY A 61 -8.22 -19.48 5.72
CA GLY A 61 -9.15 -19.94 4.69
C GLY A 61 -8.81 -19.52 3.26
N THR A 62 -7.73 -18.77 3.03
CA THR A 62 -7.23 -18.47 1.68
C THR A 62 -6.19 -19.49 1.23
N ALA A 63 -6.18 -19.81 -0.07
CA ALA A 63 -5.05 -20.53 -0.65
C ALA A 63 -3.79 -19.67 -0.44
N ARG A 64 -2.67 -20.31 -0.09
CA ARG A 64 -1.41 -19.61 0.13
C ARG A 64 -0.83 -19.16 -1.21
N GLU A 65 -1.39 -18.09 -1.74
CA GLU A 65 -0.86 -17.39 -2.89
C GLU A 65 0.28 -16.49 -2.44
N ALA A 66 1.32 -16.43 -3.25
CA ALA A 66 2.46 -15.55 -2.97
C ALA A 66 2.08 -14.06 -3.07
N THR A 67 0.97 -13.76 -3.75
CA THR A 67 0.45 -12.41 -3.95
C THR A 67 -0.96 -12.32 -3.39
N LEU A 68 -1.25 -11.22 -2.70
CA LEU A 68 -2.58 -10.89 -2.21
C LEU A 68 -3.07 -9.63 -2.94
N PRO A 69 -3.98 -9.76 -3.93
CA PRO A 69 -4.64 -8.61 -4.55
C PRO A 69 -5.76 -8.07 -3.66
N ALA A 70 -6.36 -6.94 -4.06
CA ALA A 70 -7.65 -6.52 -3.50
C ALA A 70 -8.76 -7.56 -3.78
N PRO A 71 -9.83 -7.65 -2.95
CA PRO A 71 -10.98 -8.52 -3.24
C PRO A 71 -11.60 -8.21 -4.59
N ALA A 72 -11.99 -9.26 -5.34
CA ALA A 72 -12.49 -9.13 -6.71
C ALA A 72 -13.76 -8.26 -6.82
N ASP A 73 -14.62 -8.31 -5.80
CA ASP A 73 -15.88 -7.55 -5.76
C ASP A 73 -15.70 -6.12 -5.19
N SER A 74 -14.47 -5.69 -4.92
CA SER A 74 -14.18 -4.34 -4.41
C SER A 74 -13.92 -3.32 -5.54
N PRO A 75 -14.21 -2.03 -5.34
CA PRO A 75 -13.91 -0.99 -6.34
C PRO A 75 -12.41 -0.69 -6.48
N ILE A 76 -11.57 -1.25 -5.59
CA ILE A 76 -10.15 -0.91 -5.42
C ILE A 76 -9.37 -1.08 -6.73
N ALA A 77 -9.49 -2.23 -7.38
CA ALA A 77 -8.75 -2.52 -8.62
C ALA A 77 -9.14 -1.55 -9.75
N GLY A 78 -10.43 -1.24 -9.88
CA GLY A 78 -10.93 -0.29 -10.87
C GLY A 78 -10.43 1.14 -10.61
N ARG A 79 -10.41 1.58 -9.35
CA ARG A 79 -9.90 2.91 -8.97
C ARG A 79 -8.40 3.05 -9.17
N ILE A 80 -7.63 2.01 -8.82
CA ILE A 80 -6.18 1.97 -9.10
C ILE A 80 -5.93 2.03 -10.61
N ALA A 81 -6.65 1.25 -11.40
CA ALA A 81 -6.52 1.24 -12.85
C ALA A 81 -6.89 2.60 -13.49
N ALA A 82 -7.91 3.28 -12.98
CA ALA A 82 -8.33 4.60 -13.47
C ALA A 82 -7.26 5.69 -13.27
N LEU A 83 -6.40 5.54 -12.27
CA LEU A 83 -5.29 6.44 -11.99
C LEU A 83 -4.01 6.10 -12.77
N ALA A 84 -3.91 4.89 -13.33
CA ALA A 84 -2.69 4.45 -14.01
C ALA A 84 -2.32 5.36 -15.20
N GLY A 85 -1.09 5.88 -15.18
CA GLY A 85 -0.55 6.77 -16.21
C GLY A 85 -1.09 8.21 -16.17
N THR A 86 -1.96 8.54 -15.21
CA THR A 86 -2.40 9.93 -15.01
C THR A 86 -1.27 10.79 -14.45
N THR A 87 -1.39 12.11 -14.60
CA THR A 87 -0.45 13.07 -14.01
C THR A 87 -1.19 13.98 -13.05
N VAL A 88 -0.67 14.11 -11.83
CA VAL A 88 -1.23 14.96 -10.78
C VAL A 88 -0.13 15.87 -10.25
N ALA A 89 -0.33 17.20 -10.37
CA ALA A 89 0.66 18.22 -9.98
C ALA A 89 2.09 17.95 -10.51
N GLY A 90 2.20 17.42 -11.74
CA GLY A 90 3.49 17.10 -12.37
C GLY A 90 4.07 15.72 -12.06
N TYR A 91 3.41 14.92 -11.21
CA TYR A 91 3.82 13.55 -10.90
C TYR A 91 3.00 12.52 -11.67
N GLU A 92 3.67 11.58 -12.33
CA GLU A 92 3.02 10.43 -12.98
C GLU A 92 2.58 9.42 -11.92
N VAL A 93 1.34 8.94 -12.01
CA VAL A 93 0.85 7.85 -11.17
C VAL A 93 1.10 6.52 -11.87
N ARG A 94 1.95 5.68 -11.27
CA ARG A 94 2.29 4.35 -11.79
C ARG A 94 1.67 3.27 -10.92
N VAL A 95 1.09 2.26 -11.55
CA VAL A 95 0.59 1.08 -10.83
C VAL A 95 1.65 0.00 -10.86
N THR A 96 1.95 -0.56 -9.70
CA THR A 96 2.99 -1.59 -9.55
C THR A 96 2.37 -2.89 -9.04
N PRO A 97 2.64 -4.04 -9.70
CA PRO A 97 2.15 -5.33 -9.21
C PRO A 97 2.89 -5.77 -7.95
N ALA A 98 2.22 -6.64 -7.18
CA ALA A 98 2.83 -7.39 -6.10
C ALA A 98 4.02 -8.20 -6.63
N ARG A 99 5.15 -8.13 -5.93
CA ARG A 99 6.43 -8.68 -6.39
C ARG A 99 7.34 -9.02 -5.19
N PRO A 100 8.21 -10.04 -5.28
CA PRO A 100 9.07 -10.45 -4.16
C PRO A 100 10.09 -9.38 -3.74
N GLU A 101 10.47 -8.47 -4.64
CA GLU A 101 11.38 -7.35 -4.36
C GLU A 101 10.75 -6.33 -3.41
N ASN A 102 9.42 -6.26 -3.35
CA ASN A 102 8.69 -5.48 -2.34
C ASN A 102 8.39 -6.39 -1.14
N SER A 103 9.40 -6.67 -0.32
CA SER A 103 9.30 -7.56 0.85
C SER A 103 9.68 -6.89 2.18
N TYR A 104 9.81 -5.56 2.18
CA TYR A 104 10.10 -4.79 3.39
C TYR A 104 8.81 -4.35 4.11
N LEU A 105 8.92 -3.42 5.06
CA LEU A 105 7.82 -2.96 5.92
C LEU A 105 6.64 -2.34 5.18
N CYS A 106 6.88 -1.63 4.06
CA CYS A 106 5.81 -1.13 3.19
C CYS A 106 4.89 -2.27 2.74
N ASN A 107 5.49 -3.37 2.26
CA ASN A 107 4.76 -4.56 1.88
C ASN A 107 4.07 -5.23 3.06
N GLU A 108 4.72 -5.36 4.22
CA GLU A 108 4.08 -5.95 5.40
C GLU A 108 2.80 -5.21 5.78
N THR A 109 2.86 -3.89 5.89
CA THR A 109 1.70 -3.08 6.28
C THR A 109 0.58 -3.16 5.25
N HIS A 110 0.90 -3.18 3.95
CA HIS A 110 -0.10 -3.36 2.89
C HIS A 110 -0.72 -4.76 2.92
N PHE A 111 0.10 -5.80 3.04
CA PHE A 111 -0.35 -7.20 3.09
C PHE A 111 -1.30 -7.43 4.25
N ARG A 112 -0.97 -6.91 5.44
CA ARG A 112 -1.83 -7.03 6.63
C ARG A 112 -3.15 -6.30 6.45
N ALA A 113 -3.13 -5.10 5.86
CA ALA A 113 -4.35 -4.34 5.58
C ALA A 113 -5.26 -5.09 4.59
N LEU A 114 -4.72 -5.60 3.48
CA LEU A 114 -5.46 -6.44 2.53
C LEU A 114 -5.95 -7.73 3.18
N SER A 115 -5.15 -8.33 4.05
CA SER A 115 -5.55 -9.54 4.78
C SER A 115 -6.74 -9.28 5.70
N ALA A 116 -6.77 -8.12 6.37
CA ALA A 116 -7.91 -7.71 7.17
C ALA A 116 -9.16 -7.50 6.32
N LEU A 117 -9.00 -7.00 5.10
CA LEU A 117 -10.10 -6.81 4.16
C LEU A 117 -10.65 -8.15 3.63
N HIS A 118 -9.79 -9.13 3.33
CA HIS A 118 -10.18 -10.47 2.87
C HIS A 118 -10.81 -11.36 3.96
N ALA A 119 -10.49 -11.11 5.23
CA ALA A 119 -11.08 -11.81 6.38
C ALA A 119 -11.97 -10.85 7.20
N PRO A 120 -13.16 -10.47 6.68
CA PRO A 120 -14.03 -9.50 7.33
C PRO A 120 -14.59 -10.04 8.64
N LYS A 121 -14.76 -9.14 9.62
CA LYS A 121 -15.44 -9.42 10.90
C LYS A 121 -16.84 -8.78 10.93
N PRO A 122 -17.80 -9.30 11.73
CA PRO A 122 -19.15 -8.74 11.80
C PRO A 122 -19.20 -7.23 12.11
N GLU A 123 -18.27 -6.73 12.92
CA GLU A 123 -18.15 -5.32 13.32
C GLU A 123 -17.27 -4.46 12.38
N GLN A 124 -16.77 -5.03 11.28
CA GLN A 124 -15.86 -4.33 10.38
C GLN A 124 -16.58 -3.26 9.56
N ARG A 125 -16.00 -2.05 9.55
CA ARG A 125 -16.33 -0.96 8.64
C ARG A 125 -15.35 -0.87 7.45
N LEU A 126 -14.15 -1.44 7.57
CA LEU A 126 -13.12 -1.40 6.53
C LEU A 126 -13.61 -2.01 5.22
N ARG A 127 -13.63 -1.18 4.18
CA ARG A 127 -14.06 -1.50 2.81
C ARG A 127 -12.93 -1.42 1.80
N GLU A 128 -11.95 -0.57 2.05
CA GLU A 128 -10.92 -0.27 1.06
C GLU A 128 -9.53 -0.10 1.67
N VAL A 129 -8.53 -0.56 0.92
CA VAL A 129 -7.12 -0.52 1.31
C VAL A 129 -6.29 -0.13 0.10
N TYR A 130 -5.45 0.88 0.27
CA TYR A 130 -4.49 1.33 -0.73
C TYR A 130 -3.09 1.44 -0.12
N PHE A 131 -2.07 1.31 -0.97
CA PHE A 131 -0.70 1.67 -0.61
C PHE A 131 -0.11 2.58 -1.67
N LEU A 132 0.42 3.71 -1.24
CA LEU A 132 1.08 4.69 -2.10
C LEU A 132 2.54 4.85 -1.68
N HIS A 133 3.46 4.52 -2.57
CA HIS A 133 4.84 4.93 -2.44
C HIS A 133 5.04 6.34 -3.01
N ILE A 134 5.68 7.20 -2.22
CA ILE A 134 6.05 8.57 -2.60
C ILE A 134 7.57 8.66 -2.82
N PRO A 135 8.05 9.47 -3.77
CA PRO A 135 9.48 9.72 -3.92
C PRO A 135 9.96 10.72 -2.86
N VAL A 136 11.28 10.92 -2.78
CA VAL A 136 11.81 12.16 -2.19
C VAL A 136 11.46 13.31 -3.13
N ALA A 137 11.09 14.46 -2.58
CA ALA A 137 10.86 15.65 -3.38
C ALA A 137 12.12 16.03 -4.18
N ALA A 138 11.98 16.19 -5.49
CA ALA A 138 13.04 16.76 -6.33
C ALA A 138 13.34 18.18 -5.82
N ASP A 139 14.64 18.49 -5.68
CA ASP A 139 15.13 19.81 -5.23
C ASP A 139 14.57 20.30 -3.87
N GLY A 140 13.95 19.41 -3.09
CA GLY A 140 13.34 19.73 -1.80
C GLY A 140 11.98 20.43 -1.88
N ASP A 141 11.34 20.50 -3.05
CA ASP A 141 9.99 21.05 -3.17
C ASP A 141 8.92 20.03 -2.73
N TYR A 142 8.62 20.05 -1.43
CA TYR A 142 7.59 19.19 -0.84
C TYR A 142 6.16 19.68 -1.11
N GLN A 143 5.96 20.90 -1.59
CA GLN A 143 4.62 21.42 -1.82
C GLN A 143 3.98 20.72 -3.01
N ALA A 144 4.68 20.65 -4.14
CA ALA A 144 4.18 19.95 -5.33
C ALA A 144 3.92 18.46 -5.04
N LEU A 145 4.80 17.82 -4.27
CA LEU A 145 4.61 16.42 -3.85
C LEU A 145 3.36 16.26 -2.97
N ALA A 146 3.14 17.16 -2.01
CA ALA A 146 1.96 17.11 -1.15
C ALA A 146 0.67 17.32 -1.95
N GLU A 147 0.66 18.24 -2.91
CA GLU A 147 -0.47 18.48 -3.82
C GLU A 147 -0.76 17.25 -4.69
N ALA A 148 0.28 16.61 -5.23
CA ALA A 148 0.15 15.39 -6.01
C ALA A 148 -0.44 14.24 -5.18
N VAL A 149 0.10 14.02 -3.97
CA VAL A 149 -0.40 13.02 -3.04
C VAL A 149 -1.86 13.29 -2.71
N ALA A 150 -2.20 14.52 -2.30
CA ALA A 150 -3.58 14.88 -1.96
C ALA A 150 -4.55 14.63 -3.14
N GLY A 151 -4.18 14.99 -4.37
CA GLY A 151 -5.01 14.75 -5.55
C GLY A 151 -5.24 13.26 -5.83
N VAL A 152 -4.22 12.42 -5.65
CA VAL A 152 -4.37 10.96 -5.75
C VAL A 152 -5.30 10.42 -4.67
N LEU A 153 -5.10 10.82 -3.40
CA LEU A 153 -5.91 10.34 -2.28
C LEU A 153 -7.39 10.75 -2.43
N LEU A 154 -7.67 11.99 -2.83
CA LEU A 154 -9.04 12.45 -3.09
C LEU A 154 -9.68 11.63 -4.21
N THR A 155 -8.96 11.39 -5.31
CA THR A 155 -9.49 10.58 -6.42
C THR A 155 -9.80 9.14 -5.98
N LEU A 156 -8.98 8.55 -5.11
CA LEU A 156 -9.23 7.20 -4.58
C LEU A 156 -10.47 7.12 -3.69
N VAL A 157 -10.77 8.16 -2.92
CA VAL A 157 -11.84 8.15 -1.90
C VAL A 157 -13.16 8.73 -2.43
N GLU A 158 -13.12 9.73 -3.32
CA GLU A 158 -14.31 10.42 -3.85
C GLU A 158 -14.96 9.69 -5.04
N ALA A 159 -14.31 8.70 -5.64
CA ALA A 159 -14.86 7.88 -6.72
C ALA A 159 -15.90 6.84 -6.23
N GLY A 160 -16.69 7.17 -5.19
CA GLY A 160 -17.64 6.30 -4.50
C GLY A 160 -19.07 6.84 -4.49
#